data_AF-A0A397Q3D1-F1
#
_entry.id   AF-A0A397Q3D1-F1
#
_cell.length_a   1.000
_cell.length_b   1.000
_cell.length_c   1.000
_cell.angle_alpha   90.00
_cell.angle_beta   90.00
_cell.angle_gamma   90.00
#
_symmetry.space_group_name_H-M   'P 1'
#
loop_
_entity.id
_entity.type
_entity.pdbx_description
1 polymer ?
#
loop_
_entity_poly.entity_id
_entity_poly.type
_entity_poly.pdbx_seq_one_letter_code
_entity_poly.pdbx_strand_id
1 'polypeptide(L)'
;MDASRQQGSVKSHTDVATAELFAAPEQIEGLKREAGELPSWDLSPRQICDLELLMNGGFAPLNGFLREADYHSVCDTMRLESGALWPMPVTLDVSAEFADRARAAGRIALRDAEGVLLALMDVESVWRPDKTREAQAVFGTTDVAHPGVRYLFDTAGEVYLGGRVIGIQPPVHYDFHHLRADRALCIHPAQGA
;
A
#
# COMPACT_ATOMS: atom_id res chain seq x y z
N MET A 1 3.92 -49.21 -25.57
CA MET A 1 4.34 -47.81 -25.72
C MET A 1 3.46 -47.02 -24.78
N ASP A 2 3.85 -46.95 -23.51
CA ASP A 2 3.07 -46.30 -22.46
C ASP A 2 3.75 -44.99 -22.10
N ALA A 3 3.13 -43.87 -22.46
CA ALA A 3 3.61 -42.53 -22.19
C ALA A 3 3.13 -42.13 -20.79
N SER A 4 3.89 -42.54 -19.77
CA SER A 4 3.73 -42.05 -18.40
C SER A 4 4.05 -40.55 -18.35
N ARG A 5 2.99 -39.74 -18.37
CA ARG A 5 3.02 -38.30 -18.13
C ARG A 5 3.18 -38.09 -16.63
N GLN A 6 4.40 -37.84 -16.16
CA GLN A 6 4.66 -37.41 -14.78
C GLN A 6 3.91 -36.10 -14.50
N GLN A 7 2.92 -36.19 -13.63
CA GLN A 7 2.27 -35.05 -13.01
C GLN A 7 3.28 -34.41 -12.05
N GLY A 8 3.93 -33.34 -12.49
CA GLY A 8 4.67 -32.45 -11.62
C GLY A 8 3.69 -31.76 -10.67
N SER A 9 3.67 -32.23 -9.43
CA SER A 9 2.99 -31.58 -8.32
C SER A 9 3.49 -30.14 -8.20
N VAL A 10 2.63 -29.18 -8.53
CA VAL A 10 2.86 -27.77 -8.21
C VAL A 10 2.83 -27.70 -6.68
N LYS A 11 4.00 -27.58 -6.07
CA LYS A 11 4.11 -27.31 -4.64
C LYS A 11 3.42 -25.96 -4.39
N SER A 12 2.38 -25.96 -3.57
CA SER A 12 1.68 -24.76 -3.12
C SER A 12 2.72 -23.79 -2.55
N HIS A 13 2.91 -22.66 -3.23
CA HIS A 13 3.75 -21.58 -2.74
C HIS A 13 3.03 -20.92 -1.56
N THR A 14 3.27 -21.50 -0.38
CA THR A 14 3.21 -20.89 0.95
C THR A 14 1.87 -20.29 1.38
N ASP A 15 1.30 -20.85 2.46
CA ASP A 15 0.34 -20.22 3.37
C ASP A 15 0.90 -18.88 3.92
N VAL A 16 0.95 -17.85 3.08
CA VAL A 16 1.04 -16.48 3.57
C VAL A 16 -0.37 -16.15 4.04
N ALA A 17 -0.59 -16.26 5.35
CA ALA A 17 -1.79 -15.74 5.99
C ALA A 17 -1.96 -14.28 5.55
N THR A 18 -2.92 -14.05 4.67
CA THR A 18 -3.26 -12.72 4.14
C THR A 18 -3.98 -11.99 5.27
N ALA A 19 -3.23 -11.23 6.07
CA ALA A 19 -3.81 -10.44 7.15
C ALA A 19 -4.31 -9.13 6.56
N GLU A 20 -5.64 -8.96 6.55
CA GLU A 20 -6.24 -7.64 6.37
C GLU A 20 -5.73 -6.69 7.46
N LEU A 21 -5.53 -5.42 7.11
CA LEU A 21 -4.92 -4.44 8.02
C LEU A 21 -5.96 -3.64 8.82
N PHE A 22 -7.23 -4.04 8.78
CA PHE A 22 -8.29 -3.38 9.54
C PHE A 22 -8.14 -3.61 11.05
N ALA A 23 -8.38 -2.55 11.82
CA ALA A 23 -8.45 -2.61 13.27
C ALA A 23 -9.65 -3.44 13.73
N ALA A 24 -9.53 -4.05 14.91
CA ALA A 24 -10.66 -4.74 15.52
C ALA A 24 -11.77 -3.72 15.87
N PRO A 25 -13.07 -4.08 15.77
CA PRO A 25 -14.18 -3.16 16.01
C PRO A 25 -14.10 -2.39 17.33
N GLU A 26 -13.63 -3.04 18.39
CA GLU A 26 -13.43 -2.47 19.72
C GLU A 26 -12.34 -1.38 19.79
N GLN A 27 -11.41 -1.34 18.82
CA GLN A 27 -10.32 -0.37 18.78
C GLN A 27 -10.71 0.91 18.02
N ILE A 28 -11.69 0.83 17.11
CA ILE A 28 -12.03 1.88 16.14
C ILE A 28 -12.31 3.24 16.81
N GLU A 29 -13.14 3.27 17.86
CA GLU A 29 -13.50 4.53 18.55
C GLU A 29 -12.33 5.13 19.33
N GLY A 30 -11.34 4.31 19.71
CA GLY A 30 -10.07 4.80 20.25
C GLY A 30 -9.23 5.48 19.17
N LEU A 31 -9.06 4.80 18.04
CA LEU A 31 -8.26 5.28 16.91
C LEU A 31 -8.85 6.54 16.28
N LYS A 32 -10.18 6.68 16.20
CA LYS A 32 -10.84 7.90 15.72
C LYS A 32 -10.55 9.11 16.61
N ARG A 33 -10.54 8.93 17.94
CA ARG A 33 -10.20 10.00 18.88
C ARG A 33 -8.73 10.39 18.75
N GLU A 34 -7.84 9.40 18.66
CA GLU A 34 -6.41 9.62 18.42
C GLU A 34 -6.18 10.42 17.12
N ALA A 35 -6.85 10.03 16.04
CA ALA A 35 -6.74 10.68 14.73
C ALA A 35 -7.12 12.17 14.72
N GLY A 36 -7.89 12.64 15.70
CA GLY A 36 -8.23 14.07 15.85
C GLY A 36 -7.04 14.94 16.24
N GLU A 37 -6.02 14.37 16.88
CA GLU A 37 -4.84 15.08 17.37
C GLU A 37 -3.61 14.88 16.46
N LEU A 38 -3.71 14.01 15.44
CA LEU A 38 -2.60 13.68 14.55
C LEU A 38 -2.53 14.60 13.33
N PRO A 39 -1.33 14.88 12.81
CA PRO A 39 -1.19 15.43 11.46
C PRO A 39 -1.95 14.55 10.47
N SER A 40 -2.83 15.18 9.68
CA SER A 40 -3.64 14.49 8.69
C SER A 40 -3.10 14.73 7.28
N TRP A 41 -3.08 13.67 6.47
CA TRP A 41 -2.78 13.71 5.05
C TRP A 41 -4.03 13.32 4.25
N ASP A 42 -4.43 14.21 3.34
CA ASP A 42 -5.51 13.93 2.39
C ASP A 42 -4.90 13.19 1.19
N LEU A 43 -5.35 11.95 1.00
CA LEU A 43 -4.80 11.05 0.00
C LEU A 43 -5.21 11.46 -1.40
N SER A 44 -4.28 11.37 -2.35
CA SER A 44 -4.62 11.44 -3.77
C SER A 44 -5.41 10.20 -4.20
N PRO A 45 -6.17 10.26 -5.32
CA PRO A 45 -6.90 9.10 -5.83
C PRO A 45 -6.02 7.86 -6.04
N ARG A 46 -4.76 8.05 -6.44
CA ARG A 46 -3.80 6.94 -6.59
C ARG A 46 -3.42 6.34 -5.24
N GLN A 47 -3.15 7.19 -4.25
CA GLN A 47 -2.79 6.74 -2.90
C GLN A 47 -3.95 6.03 -2.20
N ILE A 48 -5.20 6.41 -2.48
CA ILE A 48 -6.39 5.70 -2.00
C ILE A 48 -6.42 4.27 -2.56
N CYS A 49 -6.13 4.08 -3.85
CA CYS A 49 -6.06 2.74 -4.44
C CYS A 49 -4.97 1.88 -3.77
N ASP A 50 -3.78 2.45 -3.55
CA ASP A 50 -2.68 1.73 -2.88
C ASP A 50 -3.06 1.39 -1.43
N LEU A 51 -3.67 2.33 -0.70
CA LEU A 51 -4.15 2.10 0.66
C LEU A 51 -5.23 1.00 0.70
N GLU A 52 -6.18 1.01 -0.24
CA GLU A 52 -7.23 -0.01 -0.33
C GLU A 52 -6.63 -1.41 -0.52
N LEU A 53 -5.66 -1.55 -1.43
CA LEU A 53 -4.97 -2.82 -1.69
C LEU A 53 -4.07 -3.28 -0.54
N LEU A 54 -3.50 -2.34 0.22
CA LEU A 54 -2.82 -2.65 1.48
C LEU A 54 -3.82 -3.19 2.51
N MET A 55 -4.94 -2.48 2.73
CA MET A 55 -5.88 -2.82 3.80
C MET A 55 -6.63 -4.13 3.55
N ASN A 56 -7.06 -4.39 2.32
CA ASN A 56 -7.77 -5.63 1.96
C ASN A 56 -6.84 -6.84 1.72
N GLY A 57 -5.53 -6.66 1.90
CA GLY A 57 -4.54 -7.72 1.72
C GLY A 57 -4.20 -8.06 0.26
N GLY A 58 -4.68 -7.28 -0.72
CA GLY A 58 -4.29 -7.39 -2.12
C GLY A 58 -2.79 -7.21 -2.35
N PHE A 59 -2.11 -6.50 -1.44
CA PHE A 59 -0.66 -6.32 -1.42
C PHE A 59 0.09 -7.21 -0.42
N ALA A 60 -0.49 -8.33 0.03
CA ALA A 60 0.26 -9.27 0.86
C ALA A 60 1.59 -9.69 0.17
N PRO A 61 2.73 -9.74 0.90
CA PRO A 61 2.85 -9.75 2.36
C PRO A 61 3.01 -8.37 3.03
N LEU A 62 2.76 -7.26 2.33
CA LEU A 62 2.92 -5.93 2.90
C LEU A 62 1.93 -5.68 4.04
N ASN A 63 2.39 -4.97 5.07
CA ASN A 63 1.60 -4.55 6.24
C ASN A 63 1.47 -3.02 6.34
N GLY A 64 1.82 -2.32 5.27
CA GLY A 64 1.84 -0.87 5.16
C GLY A 64 2.65 -0.41 3.96
N PHE A 65 2.90 0.90 3.87
CA PHE A 65 3.75 1.47 2.83
C PHE A 65 5.21 1.06 3.07
N LEU A 66 5.95 0.83 1.99
CA LEU A 66 7.33 0.37 2.07
C LEU A 66 8.19 1.36 2.85
N ARG A 67 9.06 0.82 3.69
CA ARG A 67 10.12 1.58 4.39
C ARG A 67 11.29 1.81 3.44
N GLU A 68 12.19 2.71 3.81
CA GLU A 68 13.30 3.13 2.93
C GLU A 68 14.16 1.95 2.48
N ALA A 69 14.45 1.01 3.40
CA ALA A 69 15.27 -0.16 3.10
C ALA A 69 14.56 -1.14 2.14
N ASP A 70 13.26 -1.42 2.36
CA ASP A 70 12.45 -2.22 1.43
C ASP A 70 12.34 -1.55 0.06
N TYR A 71 12.15 -0.23 0.01
CA TYR A 71 12.15 0.56 -1.23
C TYR A 71 13.44 0.38 -2.02
N HIS A 72 14.60 0.55 -1.38
CA HIS A 72 15.89 0.36 -2.04
C HIS A 72 16.08 -1.09 -2.53
N SER A 73 15.74 -2.07 -1.70
CA SER A 73 15.81 -3.48 -2.08
C SER A 73 14.92 -3.80 -3.30
N VAL A 74 13.73 -3.22 -3.36
CA VAL A 74 12.80 -3.37 -4.50
C VAL A 74 13.41 -2.77 -5.77
N CYS A 75 13.92 -1.54 -5.70
CA CYS A 75 14.55 -0.90 -6.86
C CYS A 75 15.78 -1.67 -7.35
N ASP A 76 16.55 -2.30 -6.46
CA ASP A 76 17.81 -2.96 -6.83
C ASP A 76 17.63 -4.42 -7.26
N THR A 77 16.69 -5.13 -6.63
CA THR A 77 16.60 -6.60 -6.74
C THR A 77 15.20 -7.12 -7.03
N MET A 78 14.20 -6.24 -7.16
CA MET A 78 12.79 -6.59 -7.30
C MET A 78 12.27 -7.46 -6.13
N ARG A 79 12.84 -7.28 -4.94
CA ARG A 79 12.48 -8.02 -3.73
C ARG A 79 12.44 -7.11 -2.53
N LEU A 80 11.56 -7.43 -1.59
CA LEU A 80 11.59 -6.85 -0.25
C LEU A 80 12.84 -7.32 0.51
N GLU A 81 13.18 -6.66 1.63
CA GLU A 81 14.27 -7.13 2.50
C GLU A 81 14.02 -8.54 3.05
N SER A 82 12.74 -8.92 3.18
CA SER A 82 12.33 -10.27 3.55
C SER A 82 12.64 -11.34 2.49
N GLY A 83 13.03 -10.93 1.28
CA GLY A 83 13.29 -11.78 0.11
C GLY A 83 12.06 -12.10 -0.74
N ALA A 84 10.86 -11.68 -0.31
CA ALA A 84 9.65 -11.83 -1.12
C ALA A 84 9.75 -11.05 -2.43
N LEU A 85 9.26 -11.64 -3.53
CA LEU A 85 9.25 -10.98 -4.85
C LEU A 85 8.28 -9.80 -4.82
N TRP A 86 8.77 -8.61 -5.12
CA TRP A 86 7.99 -7.39 -5.16
C TRP A 86 8.65 -6.38 -6.11
N PRO A 87 8.19 -6.27 -7.37
CA PRO A 87 8.90 -5.51 -8.39
C PRO A 87 8.56 -4.01 -8.44
N MET A 88 7.52 -3.57 -7.72
CA MET A 88 6.99 -2.21 -7.80
C MET A 88 6.91 -1.58 -6.40
N PRO A 89 7.62 -0.47 -6.13
CA PRO A 89 7.52 0.20 -4.84
C PRO A 89 6.09 0.69 -4.55
N VAL A 90 5.64 0.51 -3.31
CA VAL A 90 4.37 1.05 -2.79
C VAL A 90 4.71 1.99 -1.64
N THR A 91 4.77 3.30 -1.93
CA THR A 91 5.23 4.34 -0.99
C THR A 91 4.18 5.44 -0.86
N LEU A 92 4.11 6.08 0.31
CA LEU A 92 3.25 7.26 0.49
C LEU A 92 4.07 8.52 0.21
N ASP A 93 3.83 9.16 -0.93
CA ASP A 93 4.49 10.40 -1.32
C ASP A 93 3.77 11.64 -0.76
N VAL A 94 4.52 12.55 -0.15
CA VAL A 94 3.98 13.74 0.53
C VAL A 94 4.82 14.98 0.23
N SER A 95 4.30 16.15 0.62
CA SER A 95 5.08 17.38 0.59
C SER A 95 6.18 17.37 1.67
N ALA A 96 7.27 18.09 1.42
CA ALA A 96 8.35 18.22 2.40
C ALA A 96 7.87 18.80 3.74
N GLU A 97 6.99 19.80 3.68
CA GLU A 97 6.41 20.45 4.85
C GLU A 97 5.59 19.47 5.71
N PHE A 98 4.80 18.59 5.07
CA PHE A 98 4.05 17.59 5.80
C PHE A 98 4.96 16.51 6.38
N ALA A 99 5.99 16.09 5.64
CA ALA A 99 6.94 15.08 6.11
C ALA A 99 7.63 15.46 7.42
N ASP A 100 7.97 16.74 7.61
CA ASP A 100 8.57 17.23 8.85
C ASP A 100 7.60 17.09 10.04
N ARG A 101 6.32 17.41 9.83
CA ARG A 101 5.27 17.19 10.85
C ARG A 101 5.05 15.71 11.14
N ALA A 102 4.98 14.89 10.10
CA ALA A 102 4.80 13.45 10.20
C ALA A 102 5.95 12.80 10.98
N ARG A 103 7.20 13.20 10.69
CA ARG A 103 8.40 12.74 11.40
C ARG A 103 8.34 13.11 12.89
N ALA A 104 7.92 14.33 13.22
CA ALA A 104 7.84 14.78 14.61
C ALA A 104 6.72 14.06 15.40
N ALA A 105 5.59 13.77 14.76
CA ALA A 105 4.47 13.08 15.38
C ALA A 105 4.67 11.56 15.50
N GLY A 106 5.43 10.95 14.58
CA GLY A 106 5.66 9.49 14.54
C GLY A 106 4.46 8.66 14.07
N ARG A 107 3.29 9.28 13.95
CA ARG A 107 2.06 8.68 13.42
C ARG A 107 1.22 9.75 12.73
N ILE A 108 0.49 9.36 11.69
CA ILE A 108 -0.37 10.26 10.92
C ILE A 108 -1.75 9.65 10.68
N ALA A 109 -2.73 10.52 10.45
CA ALA A 109 -4.06 10.14 9.98
C ALA A 109 -4.14 10.26 8.45
N LEU A 110 -4.71 9.24 7.80
CA LEU A 110 -4.91 9.19 6.36
C LEU A 110 -6.40 9.37 6.05
N ARG A 111 -6.71 10.35 5.20
CA ARG A 111 -8.09 10.75 4.87
C ARG A 111 -8.34 10.75 3.37
N ASP A 112 -9.59 10.60 2.95
CA ASP A 112 -9.98 10.90 1.58
C ASP A 112 -10.17 12.41 1.35
N ALA A 113 -10.53 12.79 0.12
CA ALA A 113 -10.73 14.19 -0.27
C ALA A 113 -11.92 14.85 0.44
N GLU A 114 -12.87 14.04 0.94
CA GLU A 114 -14.03 14.47 1.72
C GLU A 114 -13.71 14.59 3.23
N GLY A 115 -12.47 14.25 3.64
CA GLY A 115 -11.99 14.32 5.01
C GLY A 115 -12.34 13.11 5.87
N VAL A 116 -12.90 12.07 5.28
CA VAL A 116 -13.24 10.81 5.96
C VAL A 116 -11.96 10.12 6.37
N LEU A 117 -11.89 9.72 7.65
CA LEU A 117 -10.74 8.97 8.17
C LEU A 117 -10.77 7.54 7.67
N LEU A 118 -9.74 7.15 6.91
CA LEU A 118 -9.63 5.80 6.35
C LEU A 118 -8.68 4.91 7.16
N ALA A 119 -7.55 5.45 7.59
CA ALA A 119 -6.52 4.69 8.30
C ALA A 119 -5.62 5.58 9.17
N LEU A 120 -4.88 4.95 10.07
CA LEU A 120 -3.69 5.52 10.69
C LEU A 120 -2.44 4.85 10.10
N MET A 121 -1.33 5.59 10.08
CA MET A 121 -0.03 5.06 9.66
C MET A 121 1.04 5.41 10.69
N ASP A 122 1.74 4.39 11.18
CA ASP A 122 2.97 4.54 11.95
C ASP A 122 4.10 4.95 11.01
N VAL A 123 4.77 6.06 11.28
CA VAL A 123 5.82 6.60 10.43
C VAL A 123 7.17 6.01 10.88
N GLU A 124 7.63 4.99 10.16
CA GLU A 124 8.90 4.29 10.45
C GLU A 124 10.07 4.80 9.60
N SER A 125 9.79 5.40 8.44
CA SER A 125 10.81 5.93 7.53
C SER A 125 10.31 7.18 6.84
N VAL A 126 11.21 8.14 6.66
CA VAL A 126 10.96 9.43 5.98
C VAL A 126 12.21 9.80 5.20
N TRP A 127 12.13 9.78 3.87
CA TRP A 127 13.29 10.00 3.00
C TRP A 127 12.94 10.68 1.69
N ARG A 128 13.94 11.27 1.03
CA ARG A 128 13.81 11.85 -0.31
C ARG A 128 14.32 10.83 -1.33
N PRO A 129 13.48 10.31 -2.23
CA PRO A 129 13.90 9.34 -3.24
C PRO A 129 14.71 10.00 -4.36
N ASP A 130 15.61 9.21 -4.96
CA ASP A 130 16.15 9.53 -6.29
C ASP A 130 15.16 9.03 -7.36
N LYS A 131 14.26 9.91 -7.76
CA LYS A 131 13.21 9.62 -8.74
C LYS A 131 13.77 9.21 -10.12
N THR A 132 14.96 9.67 -10.48
CA THR A 132 15.61 9.26 -11.75
C THR A 132 16.09 7.82 -11.66
N ARG A 133 16.72 7.43 -10.55
CA ARG A 133 17.09 6.04 -10.29
C ARG A 133 15.86 5.14 -10.25
N GLU A 134 14.81 5.57 -9.54
CA GLU A 134 13.56 4.82 -9.44
C GLU A 134 12.92 4.62 -10.83
N ALA A 135 12.83 5.68 -11.64
CA ALA A 135 12.27 5.59 -12.98
C ALA A 135 13.01 4.54 -13.84
N GLN A 136 14.34 4.58 -13.81
CA GLN A 136 15.16 3.64 -14.55
C GLN A 136 15.01 2.20 -14.05
N ALA A 137 14.95 1.99 -12.73
CA ALA A 137 14.84 0.67 -12.11
C ALA A 137 13.45 0.04 -12.34
N VAL A 138 12.39 0.85 -12.21
CA VAL A 138 11.01 0.38 -12.19
C VAL A 138 10.38 0.35 -13.58
N PHE A 139 10.60 1.41 -14.38
CA PHE A 139 10.02 1.54 -15.72
C PHE A 139 11.00 1.19 -16.84
N GLY A 140 12.28 0.99 -16.53
CA GLY A 140 13.32 0.74 -17.53
C GLY A 140 13.71 1.97 -18.36
N THR A 141 13.16 3.14 -18.05
CA THR A 141 13.38 4.38 -18.80
C THR A 141 13.19 5.60 -17.91
N THR A 142 13.86 6.71 -18.26
CA THR A 142 13.67 8.03 -17.65
C THR A 142 12.91 8.99 -18.58
N ASP A 143 12.37 8.50 -19.69
CA ASP A 143 11.62 9.31 -20.64
C ASP A 143 10.26 9.73 -20.07
N VAL A 144 10.06 11.04 -19.95
CA VAL A 144 8.81 11.66 -19.46
C VAL A 144 7.63 11.46 -20.41
N ALA A 145 7.83 10.95 -21.63
CA ALA A 145 6.74 10.47 -22.46
C ALA A 145 6.07 9.21 -21.87
N HIS A 146 6.78 8.42 -21.06
CA HIS A 146 6.20 7.28 -20.36
C HIS A 146 5.28 7.76 -19.22
N PRO A 147 3.99 7.37 -19.19
CA PRO A 147 3.03 7.89 -18.21
C PRO A 147 3.45 7.68 -16.74
N GLY A 148 4.03 6.52 -16.42
CA GLY A 148 4.52 6.23 -15.07
C GLY A 148 5.72 7.10 -14.65
N VAL A 149 6.61 7.40 -15.61
CA VAL A 149 7.77 8.26 -15.37
C VAL A 149 7.31 9.70 -15.21
N ARG A 150 6.41 10.16 -16.09
CA ARG A 150 5.79 11.46 -15.98
C ARG A 150 5.12 11.68 -14.63
N TYR A 151 4.32 10.72 -14.18
CA TYR A 151 3.68 10.80 -12.86
C TYR A 151 4.70 10.96 -11.74
N LEU A 152 5.76 10.15 -11.77
CA LEU A 152 6.80 10.18 -10.75
C LEU A 152 7.47 11.55 -10.64
N PHE A 153 7.77 12.21 -11.77
CA PHE A 153 8.42 13.52 -11.79
C PHE A 153 7.45 14.70 -11.58
N ASP A 154 6.28 14.68 -12.20
CA ASP A 154 5.38 15.84 -12.26
C ASP A 154 4.35 15.86 -11.13
N THR A 155 4.01 14.69 -10.57
CA THR A 155 2.84 14.54 -9.67
C THR A 155 3.21 13.99 -8.30
N ALA A 156 4.10 13.01 -8.22
CA ALA A 156 4.45 12.42 -6.94
C ALA A 156 5.12 13.46 -6.03
N GLY A 157 4.82 13.40 -4.74
CA GLY A 157 5.43 14.21 -3.68
C GLY A 157 6.95 14.11 -3.62
N GLU A 158 7.55 15.01 -2.86
CA GLU A 158 9.01 15.13 -2.75
C GLU A 158 9.62 14.14 -1.77
N VAL A 159 8.86 13.73 -0.77
CA VAL A 159 9.31 12.91 0.34
C VAL A 159 8.42 11.69 0.43
N TYR A 160 9.02 10.52 0.64
CA TYR A 160 8.31 9.28 0.86
C TYR A 160 8.24 8.97 2.35
N LEU A 161 7.07 8.52 2.78
CA LEU A 161 6.80 7.97 4.10
C LEU A 161 6.58 6.47 3.97
N GLY A 162 7.15 5.73 4.91
CA GLY A 162 7.03 4.29 5.00
C GLY A 162 6.71 3.84 6.41
N GLY A 163 5.94 2.76 6.53
CA GLY A 163 5.59 2.17 7.81
C GLY A 163 4.21 1.54 7.84
N ARG A 164 3.86 1.01 9.01
CA ARG A 164 2.70 0.16 9.21
C ARG A 164 1.38 0.91 9.08
N VAL A 165 0.41 0.30 8.41
CA VAL A 165 -0.96 0.83 8.26
C VAL A 165 -1.93 0.11 9.21
N ILE A 166 -2.86 0.88 9.77
CA ILE A 166 -3.99 0.39 10.56
C ILE A 166 -5.27 0.95 9.91
N GLY A 167 -5.99 0.11 9.19
CA GLY A 167 -7.24 0.47 8.54
C GLY A 167 -8.36 0.68 9.56
N ILE A 168 -9.17 1.72 9.34
CA ILE A 168 -10.35 2.04 10.18
C ILE A 168 -11.63 1.71 9.42
N GLN A 169 -11.69 2.11 8.16
CA GLN A 169 -12.82 1.82 7.28
C GLN A 169 -12.37 1.82 5.81
N PRO A 170 -13.04 1.05 4.94
CA PRO A 170 -12.70 1.05 3.52
C PRO A 170 -13.03 2.40 2.87
N PRO A 171 -12.31 2.79 1.79
CA PRO A 171 -12.71 3.91 0.95
C PRO A 171 -14.10 3.69 0.36
N VAL A 172 -14.88 4.76 0.25
CA VAL A 172 -16.21 4.71 -0.38
C VAL A 172 -16.04 4.98 -1.87
N HIS A 173 -16.33 3.97 -2.68
CA HIS A 173 -16.54 4.15 -4.11
C HIS A 173 -18.04 4.32 -4.37
N TYR A 174 -18.45 5.02 -5.41
CA TYR A 174 -19.87 5.13 -5.80
C TYR A 174 -20.18 4.40 -7.12
N ASP A 175 -19.13 3.99 -7.82
CA ASP A 175 -19.18 3.35 -9.13
C ASP A 175 -18.78 1.87 -9.03
N PHE A 176 -19.35 1.06 -9.93
CA PHE A 176 -18.96 -0.34 -10.12
C PHE A 176 -18.83 -1.21 -8.85
N HIS A 177 -19.58 -0.90 -7.78
CA HIS A 177 -19.50 -1.63 -6.50
C HIS A 177 -19.57 -3.15 -6.64
N HIS A 178 -20.43 -3.64 -7.53
CA HIS A 178 -20.63 -5.06 -7.79
C HIS A 178 -19.41 -5.75 -8.44
N LEU A 179 -18.45 -4.99 -8.97
CA LEU A 179 -17.20 -5.48 -9.53
C LEU A 179 -16.03 -5.35 -8.55
N ARG A 180 -16.19 -4.60 -7.46
CA ARG A 180 -15.18 -4.42 -6.40
C ARG A 180 -15.43 -5.42 -5.27
N ALA A 181 -15.29 -6.70 -5.59
CA ALA A 181 -15.46 -7.76 -4.60
C ALA A 181 -14.25 -7.80 -3.67
N ASP A 182 -14.50 -7.67 -2.37
CA ASP A 182 -13.48 -7.92 -1.36
C ASP A 182 -13.18 -9.43 -1.30
N ARG A 183 -11.93 -9.79 -1.01
CA ARG A 183 -11.51 -11.18 -0.92
C ARG A 183 -12.36 -11.93 0.10
N ALA A 184 -12.66 -11.31 1.25
CA ALA A 184 -13.53 -11.88 2.27
C ALA A 184 -14.92 -12.30 1.74
N LEU A 185 -15.48 -11.55 0.78
CA LEU A 185 -16.76 -11.86 0.13
C LEU A 185 -16.66 -13.02 -0.88
N CYS A 186 -15.46 -13.30 -1.42
CA CYS A 186 -15.26 -14.40 -2.36
C CYS A 186 -15.07 -15.77 -1.68
N ILE A 187 -14.59 -15.81 -0.43
CA ILE A 187 -14.30 -17.08 0.29
C ILE A 187 -15.52 -17.64 1.02
N HIS A 188 -16.55 -16.82 1.27
CA HIS A 188 -17.83 -17.25 1.78
C HIS A 188 -18.95 -16.80 0.83
N PRO A 189 -19.37 -17.64 -0.13
CA PRO A 189 -20.63 -17.35 -0.82
C PRO A 189 -21.69 -17.26 0.27
N ALA A 190 -22.44 -16.15 0.24
CA ALA A 190 -23.58 -15.91 1.11
C ALA A 190 -24.35 -17.23 1.30
N GLN A 191 -24.37 -17.74 2.52
CA GLN A 191 -25.37 -18.75 2.88
C GLN A 191 -26.70 -18.02 2.82
N GLY A 192 -27.33 -18.12 1.66
CA GLY A 192 -28.63 -17.55 1.37
C GLY A 192 -29.70 -18.13 2.30
N ALA A 193 -30.65 -17.25 2.62
CA ALA A 193 -31.90 -17.53 3.32
C ALA A 193 -32.77 -18.58 2.60
#